data_AF-A0A2U9IVZ8-F1
#
_entry.id   AF-A0A2U9IVZ8-F1
#
_cell.length_a   1.000
_cell.length_b   1.000
_cell.length_c   1.000
_cell.angle_alpha   90.00
_cell.angle_beta   90.00
_cell.angle_gamma   90.00
#
_symmetry.space_group_name_H-M   'P 1'
#
loop_
_entity.id
_entity.type
_entity.pdbx_description
1 polymer ?
#
loop_
_entity_poly.entity_id
_entity_poly.type
_entity_poly.pdbx_seq_one_letter_code
_entity_poly.pdbx_strand_id
1 'polypeptide(L)'
;MRNESRKLIIPCESAMRDIIPAIKALLVTQLVSNGISQSQAASILGLTPAEISYYLKGKRADGKYKSVLENDEEFMEMIRHYSVRLGETDTVNICPLCSLARKKLGMMDYTCPYDW
;
A
#
# COMPACT_ATOMS: atom_id res chain seq x y z
N MET A 1 -9.85 -15.97 -36.72
CA MET A 1 -10.05 -16.75 -35.48
C MET A 1 -9.31 -16.03 -34.36
N ARG A 2 -10.02 -15.32 -33.48
CA ARG A 2 -9.38 -14.66 -32.33
C ARG A 2 -8.96 -15.75 -31.35
N ASN A 3 -7.66 -16.00 -31.26
CA ASN A 3 -7.09 -16.73 -30.14
C ASN A 3 -7.09 -15.78 -28.94
N GLU A 4 -8.27 -15.50 -28.38
CA GLU A 4 -8.39 -14.82 -27.11
C GLU A 4 -8.06 -15.85 -26.03
N SER A 5 -6.77 -15.92 -25.68
CA SER A 5 -6.27 -16.67 -24.55
C SER A 5 -7.07 -16.28 -23.31
N ARG A 6 -7.95 -17.16 -22.85
CA ARG A 6 -8.70 -16.97 -21.60
C ARG A 6 -7.69 -16.77 -20.47
N LYS A 7 -7.71 -15.60 -19.84
CA LYS A 7 -6.78 -15.23 -18.78
C LYS A 7 -7.53 -15.13 -17.46
N LEU A 8 -7.12 -15.94 -16.48
CA LEU A 8 -7.54 -15.75 -15.08
C LEU A 8 -6.78 -14.53 -14.54
N ILE A 9 -7.51 -13.58 -13.97
CA ILE A 9 -6.94 -12.40 -13.34
C ILE A 9 -7.34 -12.39 -11.87
N ILE A 10 -6.34 -12.28 -11.00
CA ILE A 10 -6.53 -12.16 -9.55
C ILE A 10 -5.97 -10.78 -9.16
N PRO A 11 -6.84 -9.76 -9.01
CA PRO A 11 -6.42 -8.38 -8.73
C PRO A 11 -5.47 -8.27 -7.54
N CYS A 12 -5.75 -9.02 -6.47
CA CYS A 12 -4.97 -9.02 -5.25
C CYS A 12 -3.56 -9.60 -5.43
N GLU A 13 -3.40 -10.66 -6.23
CA GLU A 13 -2.07 -11.23 -6.55
C GLU A 13 -1.25 -10.26 -7.39
N SER A 14 -1.90 -9.54 -8.30
CA SER A 14 -1.23 -8.48 -9.06
C SER A 14 -0.81 -7.33 -8.14
N ALA A 15 -1.71 -6.86 -7.27
CA ALA A 15 -1.45 -5.78 -6.33
C ALA A 15 -0.34 -6.12 -5.32
N MET A 16 -0.22 -7.39 -4.92
CA MET A 16 0.77 -7.84 -3.93
C MET A 16 2.22 -7.62 -4.38
N ARG A 17 2.47 -7.57 -5.69
CA ARG A 17 3.82 -7.38 -6.24
C ARG A 17 4.34 -5.96 -6.07
N ASP A 18 3.50 -4.96 -6.33
CA ASP A 18 3.97 -3.57 -6.45
C ASP A 18 3.13 -2.57 -5.65
N ILE A 19 1.82 -2.77 -5.52
CA ILE A 19 0.89 -1.82 -4.88
C ILE A 19 0.92 -1.97 -3.35
N ILE A 20 0.73 -3.20 -2.86
CA ILE A 20 0.71 -3.46 -1.41
C ILE A 20 2.06 -3.11 -0.76
N PRO A 21 3.23 -3.43 -1.36
CA PRO A 21 4.51 -2.98 -0.83
C PRO A 21 4.66 -1.45 -0.81
N ALA A 22 4.15 -0.74 -1.81
CA ALA A 22 4.17 0.73 -1.84
C ALA A 22 3.31 1.32 -0.71
N ILE A 23 2.11 0.77 -0.49
CA ILE A 23 1.23 1.16 0.63
C ILE A 23 1.93 0.96 1.97
N LYS A 24 2.52 -0.23 2.19
CA LYS A 24 3.27 -0.53 3.42
C LYS A 24 4.42 0.45 3.62
N ALA A 25 5.19 0.75 2.57
CA ALA A 25 6.28 1.72 2.65
C ALA A 25 5.80 3.10 3.10
N LEU A 26 4.70 3.59 2.53
CA LEU A 26 4.13 4.89 2.90
C LEU A 26 3.56 4.91 4.33
N LEU A 27 2.91 3.83 4.76
CA LEU A 27 2.45 3.70 6.16
C LEU A 27 3.61 3.69 7.15
N VAL A 28 4.68 2.94 6.86
CA VAL A 28 5.89 2.89 7.69
C VAL A 28 6.52 4.30 7.78
N THR A 29 6.73 4.95 6.64
CA THR A 29 7.28 6.31 6.59
C THR A 29 6.40 7.29 7.36
N GLN A 30 5.08 7.22 7.17
CA GLN A 30 4.13 8.11 7.86
C GLN A 30 4.16 7.95 9.37
N LEU A 31 4.15 6.71 9.89
CA LEU A 31 4.20 6.44 11.33
C LEU A 31 5.51 6.96 11.94
N VAL A 32 6.65 6.68 11.29
CA VAL A 32 7.96 7.11 11.79
C VAL A 32 8.11 8.63 11.75
N SER A 33 7.62 9.28 10.68
CA SER A 33 7.59 10.75 10.59
C SER A 33 6.71 11.41 11.66
N ASN A 34 5.68 10.70 12.14
CA ASN A 34 4.85 11.14 13.27
C ASN A 34 5.52 10.91 14.64
N GLY A 35 6.80 10.51 14.69
CA GLY A 35 7.56 10.30 15.92
C GLY A 35 7.43 8.91 16.52
N ILE A 36 6.76 7.97 15.85
CA ILE A 36 6.65 6.58 16.31
C ILE A 36 7.99 5.87 16.07
N SER A 37 8.49 5.18 17.07
CA SER A 37 9.74 4.41 16.93
C SER A 37 9.60 3.27 15.93
N GLN A 38 10.70 2.88 15.26
CA GLN A 38 10.67 1.77 14.30
C GLN A 38 10.18 0.45 14.92
N SER A 39 10.47 0.20 16.20
CA SER A 39 9.99 -0.98 16.93
C SER A 39 8.49 -0.93 17.21
N GLN A 40 7.94 0.24 17.57
CA GLN A 40 6.49 0.39 17.72
C GLN A 40 5.78 0.30 16.36
N ALA A 41 6.34 0.89 15.30
CA ALA A 41 5.79 0.78 13.95
C ALA A 41 5.75 -0.68 13.46
N ALA A 42 6.80 -1.47 13.76
CA ALA A 42 6.81 -2.91 13.51
C ALA A 42 5.64 -3.62 14.21
N SER A 43 5.41 -3.31 15.48
CA SER A 43 4.30 -3.88 16.26
C SER A 43 2.92 -3.49 15.71
N ILE A 44 2.73 -2.21 15.39
CA ILE A 44 1.46 -1.67 14.88
C ILE A 44 1.08 -2.30 13.53
N LEU A 45 2.06 -2.47 12.64
CA LEU A 45 1.82 -2.97 11.28
C LEU A 45 1.92 -4.50 11.17
N GLY A 46 2.28 -5.19 12.26
CA GLY A 46 2.54 -6.64 12.23
C GLY A 46 3.71 -7.00 11.31
N LEU A 47 4.74 -6.15 11.24
CA LEU A 47 5.93 -6.33 10.41
C LEU A 47 7.15 -6.63 11.28
N THR A 48 8.16 -7.26 10.69
CA THR A 48 9.46 -7.44 11.35
C THR A 48 10.28 -6.13 11.35
N PRO A 49 11.21 -5.94 12.30
CA PRO A 49 12.15 -4.80 12.26
C PRO A 49 12.97 -4.74 10.96
N ALA A 50 13.26 -5.91 10.36
CA ALA A 50 13.93 -5.99 9.07
C ALA A 50 13.07 -5.42 7.94
N GLU A 51 11.77 -5.71 7.92
CA GLU A 51 10.81 -5.13 6.96
C GLU A 51 10.67 -3.62 7.15
N ILE A 52 10.60 -3.12 8.38
CA ILE A 52 10.58 -1.68 8.65
C ILE A 52 11.84 -1.01 8.09
N SER A 53 13.02 -1.53 8.41
CA SER A 53 14.29 -1.01 7.90
C SER A 53 14.35 -1.08 6.37
N TYR A 54 13.83 -2.16 5.79
CA TYR A 54 13.75 -2.35 4.35
C TYR A 54 12.88 -1.29 3.68
N TYR A 55 11.68 -1.01 4.22
CA TYR A 55 10.77 0.00 3.71
C TYR A 55 11.32 1.42 3.83
N LEU A 56 12.05 1.73 4.92
CA LEU A 56 12.68 3.04 5.10
C LEU A 56 13.90 3.27 4.19
N LYS A 57 14.65 2.21 3.82
CA LYS A 57 15.92 2.32 3.07
C LYS A 57 15.77 2.44 1.54
N GLY A 58 14.55 2.49 1.00
CA GLY A 58 14.28 3.01 -0.36
C GLY A 58 14.68 2.13 -1.57
N LYS A 59 15.71 1.27 -1.49
CA LYS A 59 16.34 0.68 -2.71
C LYS A 59 15.45 -0.24 -3.58
N ARG A 60 14.34 -0.74 -3.04
CA ARG A 60 13.21 -1.34 -3.79
C ARG A 60 11.85 -0.93 -3.22
N ALA A 61 11.84 -0.20 -2.11
CA ALA A 61 10.65 0.40 -1.52
C ALA A 61 10.18 1.60 -2.36
N ASP A 62 11.07 2.25 -3.12
CA ASP A 62 10.74 3.05 -4.31
C ASP A 62 10.31 2.16 -5.47
N GLY A 63 9.38 1.24 -5.21
CA GLY A 63 8.67 0.56 -6.27
C GLY A 63 8.10 1.59 -7.25
N LYS A 64 7.94 1.20 -8.52
CA LYS A 64 7.45 2.03 -9.63
C LYS A 64 6.28 2.95 -9.25
N TYR A 65 5.48 2.56 -8.27
CA TYR A 65 4.26 3.21 -7.85
C TYR A 65 4.36 4.01 -6.54
N LYS A 66 5.38 3.81 -5.70
CA LYS A 66 5.49 4.54 -4.42
C LYS A 66 5.57 6.04 -4.66
N SER A 67 6.50 6.49 -5.50
CA SER A 67 6.69 7.91 -5.78
C SER A 67 5.45 8.55 -6.38
N VAL A 68 4.71 7.83 -7.24
CA VAL A 68 3.46 8.33 -7.82
C VAL A 68 2.41 8.53 -6.73
N LEU A 69 2.23 7.55 -5.85
CA LEU A 69 1.28 7.61 -4.74
C LEU A 69 1.67 8.64 -3.66
N GLU A 70 2.98 8.79 -3.40
CA GLU A 70 3.53 9.76 -2.45
C GLU A 70 3.28 11.21 -2.86
N ASN A 71 3.16 11.46 -4.17
CA ASN A 71 2.86 12.78 -4.74
C ASN A 71 1.36 13.00 -4.98
N ASP A 72 0.48 12.02 -4.71
CA ASP A 72 -0.98 12.19 -4.81
C ASP A 72 -1.55 12.58 -3.44
N GLU A 73 -2.03 13.82 -3.32
CA GLU A 73 -2.46 14.39 -2.04
C GLU A 73 -3.67 13.65 -1.44
N GLU A 74 -4.65 13.26 -2.26
CA GLU A 74 -5.84 12.50 -1.81
C GLU A 74 -5.43 11.13 -1.25
N PHE A 75 -4.49 10.47 -1.92
CA PHE A 75 -3.95 9.20 -1.44
C PHE A 75 -3.18 9.35 -0.13
N MET A 76 -2.33 10.39 -0.03
CA MET A 76 -1.57 10.66 1.18
C MET A 76 -2.46 11.10 2.36
N GLU A 77 -3.57 11.78 2.11
CA GLU A 77 -4.60 12.04 3.11
C GLU A 77 -5.17 10.73 3.66
N MET A 78 -5.51 9.78 2.77
CA MET A 78 -5.96 8.45 3.18
C MET A 78 -4.89 7.70 4.01
N ILE A 79 -3.61 7.78 3.62
CA ILE A 79 -2.49 7.20 4.39
C ILE A 79 -2.42 7.80 5.81
N ARG A 80 -2.59 9.13 5.95
CA ARG A 80 -2.64 9.80 7.25
C ARG A 80 -3.83 9.34 8.11
N HIS A 81 -5.01 9.20 7.52
CA HIS A 81 -6.16 8.65 8.24
C HIS A 81 -5.93 7.22 8.72
N TYR A 82 -5.32 6.38 7.88
CA TYR A 82 -5.00 5.00 8.24
C TYR A 82 -3.93 4.91 9.32
N SER A 83 -2.91 5.78 9.29
CA SER A 83 -1.85 5.77 10.30
C SER A 83 -2.37 6.10 11.69
N VAL A 84 -3.35 7.02 11.81
CA VAL A 84 -4.05 7.29 13.07
C VAL A 84 -4.87 6.08 13.52
N ARG A 85 -5.71 5.52 12.63
CA ARG A 85 -6.57 4.35 12.96
C ARG A 85 -5.78 3.12 13.40
N LEU A 86 -4.60 2.91 12.82
CA LEU A 86 -3.69 1.83 13.20
C LEU A 86 -3.16 1.97 14.63
N GLY A 87 -3.12 3.18 15.19
CA GLY A 87 -2.79 3.40 16.60
C GLY A 87 -3.96 3.21 17.57
N GLU A 88 -5.20 3.20 17.06
CA GLU A 88 -6.43 3.18 17.87
C GLU A 88 -7.16 1.83 17.85
N THR A 89 -6.91 0.99 16.85
CA THR A 89 -7.68 -0.24 16.60
C THR A 89 -6.78 -1.44 16.33
N ASP A 90 -7.22 -2.62 16.76
CA ASP A 90 -6.47 -3.87 16.57
C ASP A 90 -6.42 -4.35 15.11
N THR A 91 -7.39 -3.93 14.29
CA THR A 91 -7.53 -4.41 12.91
C THR A 91 -7.98 -3.31 11.96
N VAL A 92 -7.23 -3.12 10.87
CA VAL A 92 -7.55 -2.17 9.80
C VAL A 92 -7.52 -2.88 8.44
N ASN A 93 -8.60 -2.75 7.66
CA ASN A 93 -8.68 -3.32 6.32
C ASN A 93 -8.01 -2.42 5.29
N ILE A 94 -6.97 -2.90 4.60
CA ILE A 94 -6.21 -2.11 3.62
C ILE A 94 -6.84 -2.08 2.22
N CYS A 95 -7.88 -2.86 1.96
CA CYS A 95 -8.49 -2.97 0.64
C CYS A 95 -8.95 -1.63 0.04
N PRO A 96 -9.53 -0.69 0.81
CA PRO A 96 -9.87 0.64 0.29
C PRO A 96 -8.64 1.45 -0.14
N LEU A 97 -7.53 1.38 0.60
CA LEU A 97 -6.25 1.97 0.17
C LEU A 97 -5.76 1.34 -1.12
N CYS A 98 -5.83 0.01 -1.25
CA CYS A 98 -5.42 -0.69 -2.46
C CYS A 98 -6.28 -0.30 -3.68
N SER A 99 -7.58 -0.14 -3.50
CA SER A 99 -8.51 0.32 -4.54
C SER A 99 -8.18 1.73 -5.00
N LEU A 100 -8.04 2.66 -4.06
CA LEU A 100 -7.66 4.04 -4.38
C LEU A 100 -6.30 4.08 -5.09
N ALA A 101 -5.31 3.33 -4.60
CA ALA A 101 -4.01 3.23 -5.25
C ALA A 101 -4.12 2.74 -6.72
N ARG A 102 -4.87 1.66 -6.99
CA ARG A 102 -5.09 1.18 -8.36
C ARG A 102 -5.70 2.25 -9.26
N LYS A 103 -6.72 2.98 -8.76
CA LYS A 103 -7.36 4.08 -9.48
C LYS A 103 -6.36 5.19 -9.81
N LYS A 104 -5.54 5.62 -8.85
CA LYS A 104 -4.51 6.65 -9.04
C LYS A 104 -3.41 6.23 -10.01
N LEU A 105 -3.11 4.93 -10.05
CA LEU A 105 -2.09 4.36 -10.94
C LEU A 105 -2.61 4.01 -12.35
N GLY A 106 -3.90 4.21 -12.62
CA GLY A 106 -4.53 3.85 -13.90
C GLY A 106 -4.60 2.34 -14.14
N MET A 107 -4.53 1.53 -13.08
CA MET A 107 -4.54 0.06 -13.14
C MET A 107 -5.96 -0.49 -13.01
N MET A 108 -6.82 -0.12 -13.97
CA MET A 108 -8.23 -0.54 -14.03
C MET A 108 -8.48 -1.58 -15.15
N ASP A 109 -7.45 -2.32 -15.56
CA ASP A 109 -7.57 -3.38 -16.57
C ASP A 109 -8.42 -4.58 -16.10
N TYR A 110 -8.77 -4.60 -14.81
CA TYR A 110 -9.69 -5.54 -14.18
C TYR A 110 -10.37 -4.87 -12.98
N THR A 111 -11.58 -5.34 -12.63
CA THR A 111 -12.37 -4.81 -11.50
C THR A 111 -12.13 -5.65 -10.24
N CYS A 112 -11.72 -5.00 -9.17
CA CYS A 112 -11.75 -5.55 -7.81
C CYS A 112 -13.09 -5.21 -7.15
N PRO A 113 -13.62 -6.06 -6.24
CA PRO A 113 -14.85 -5.76 -5.50
C PRO A 113 -14.87 -4.42 -4.73
N TYR A 114 -13.71 -3.81 -4.50
CA TYR A 114 -13.54 -2.52 -3.82
C TYR A 114 -13.36 -1.32 -4.78
N ASP A 115 -13.42 -1.50 -6.10
CA ASP A 115 -13.20 -0.43 -7.11
C ASP A 115 -14.48 0.41 -7.40
N TRP A 116 -15.36 0.58 -6.41
CA TRP A 116 -16.60 1.35 -6.53
C TRP A 116 -16.40 2.87 -6.59
#